data_AF-A0A3B1BDM9-F1
#
_entry.id   AF-A0A3B1BDM9-F1
#
_cell.length_a   1.000
_cell.length_b   1.000
_cell.length_c   1.000
_cell.angle_alpha   90.00
_cell.angle_beta   90.00
_cell.angle_gamma   90.00
#
_symmetry.space_group_name_H-M   'P 1'
#
loop_
_entity.id
_entity.type
_entity.pdbx_description
1 polymer ?
#
loop_
_entity_poly.entity_id
_entity_poly.type
_entity_poly.pdbx_seq_one_letter_code
_entity_poly.pdbx_strand_id
1 'polypeptide(L)'
;MSDDKQETPFFELADQFIDLANKLAQAEGSASVGTALRYAAARYNTFEASLSTKELAKDEAKMTDMLCDDFREMIKVNMQDYIQRLAKKD
;
A
#
# COMPACT_ATOMS: atom_id res chain seq x y z
N MET A 1 -31.34 -14.26 7.21
CA MET A 1 -30.95 -12.92 7.70
C MET A 1 -29.44 -12.99 7.85
N SER A 2 -28.73 -12.74 6.74
CA SER A 2 -27.29 -12.87 6.68
C SER A 2 -26.67 -11.71 7.44
N ASP A 3 -25.72 -12.01 8.34
CA ASP A 3 -24.89 -11.03 9.02
C ASP A 3 -23.96 -10.32 8.00
N ASP A 4 -24.52 -9.43 7.19
CA ASP A 4 -23.81 -8.52 6.27
C ASP A 4 -23.35 -7.25 7.02
N LYS A 5 -22.60 -7.42 8.11
CA LYS A 5 -21.98 -6.29 8.81
C LYS A 5 -20.53 -6.61 9.18
N GLN A 6 -19.64 -5.79 8.61
CA GLN A 6 -18.26 -5.48 9.04
C GLN A 6 -17.09 -6.12 8.28
N GLU A 7 -17.18 -6.23 6.96
CA GLU A 7 -15.98 -6.15 6.12
C GLU A 7 -16.19 -5.03 5.11
N THR A 8 -15.78 -3.80 5.45
CA THR A 8 -15.35 -2.90 4.37
C THR A 8 -14.10 -3.57 3.79
N PRO A 9 -14.15 -4.17 2.60
CA PRO A 9 -13.05 -4.98 2.10
C PRO A 9 -11.84 -4.08 1.99
N PHE A 10 -10.68 -4.52 2.47
CA PHE A 10 -9.38 -3.84 2.34
C PHE A 10 -9.18 -3.09 1.00
N PHE A 11 -9.70 -3.65 -0.10
CA PHE A 11 -9.71 -3.07 -1.44
C PHE A 11 -10.45 -1.73 -1.54
N GLU A 12 -11.62 -1.56 -0.92
CA GLU A 12 -12.38 -0.29 -0.96
C GLU A 12 -11.62 0.85 -0.26
N LEU A 13 -10.86 0.53 0.79
CA LEU A 13 -9.99 1.50 1.45
C LEU A 13 -8.75 1.82 0.59
N ALA A 14 -8.14 0.81 -0.03
CA ALA A 14 -7.04 0.99 -0.96
C ALA A 14 -7.44 1.89 -2.15
N ASP A 15 -8.64 1.68 -2.70
CA ASP A 15 -9.18 2.44 -3.82
C ASP A 15 -9.36 3.93 -3.47
N GLN A 16 -9.70 4.27 -2.23
CA GLN A 16 -9.78 5.67 -1.80
C GLN A 16 -8.41 6.38 -1.86
N PHE A 17 -7.31 5.69 -1.53
CA PHE A 17 -5.97 6.24 -1.69
C PHE A 17 -5.60 6.40 -3.18
N ILE A 18 -6.00 5.44 -4.01
CA ILE A 18 -5.80 5.49 -5.47
C ILE A 18 -6.58 6.65 -6.09
N ASP A 19 -7.83 6.87 -5.69
CA ASP A 19 -8.65 7.98 -6.15
C ASP A 19 -8.04 9.34 -5.83
N LEU A 20 -7.50 9.49 -4.61
CA LEU A 20 -6.76 10.69 -4.24
C LEU A 20 -5.49 10.84 -5.08
N ALA A 21 -4.71 9.77 -5.27
CA ALA A 21 -3.51 9.80 -6.10
C ALA A 21 -3.85 10.18 -7.55
N ASN A 22 -4.94 9.66 -8.11
CA ASN A 22 -5.41 10.00 -9.45
C ASN A 22 -5.77 11.48 -9.58
N LYS A 23 -6.45 12.05 -8.57
CA LYS A 23 -6.75 13.49 -8.53
C LYS A 23 -5.49 14.34 -8.48
N LEU A 24 -4.52 13.99 -7.63
CA LEU A 24 -3.25 14.70 -7.52
C LEU A 24 -2.41 14.59 -8.80
N ALA A 25 -2.47 13.43 -9.48
CA ALA A 25 -1.69 13.17 -10.68
C ALA A 25 -2.12 14.05 -11.87
N GLN A 26 -3.35 14.60 -11.86
CA GLN A 26 -3.80 15.57 -12.86
C GLN A 26 -3.00 16.88 -12.81
N ALA A 27 -2.48 17.27 -11.65
CA ALA A 27 -1.70 18.50 -11.47
C ALA A 27 -0.18 18.23 -11.44
N GLU A 28 0.27 17.23 -10.67
CA GLU A 28 1.69 17.03 -10.35
C GLU A 28 2.38 15.95 -11.20
N GLY A 29 1.61 15.20 -12.00
CA GLY A 29 2.08 14.06 -12.78
C GLY A 29 2.21 12.76 -11.96
N SER A 30 1.98 11.62 -12.62
CA SER A 30 1.91 10.31 -11.97
C SER A 30 3.24 9.87 -11.31
N ALA A 31 4.39 10.27 -11.85
CA ALA A 31 5.69 9.94 -11.29
C ALA A 31 5.93 10.60 -9.91
N SER A 32 5.61 11.91 -9.80
CA SER A 32 5.73 12.68 -8.56
C SER A 32 4.77 12.14 -7.50
N VAL A 33 3.51 11.95 -7.87
CA VAL A 33 2.49 11.40 -6.96
C VAL A 33 2.82 9.98 -6.54
N GLY A 34 3.31 9.13 -7.45
CA GLY A 34 3.74 7.77 -7.11
C GLY A 34 4.86 7.75 -6.07
N THR A 35 5.83 8.67 -6.16
CA THR A 35 6.89 8.82 -5.15
C THR A 35 6.32 9.30 -3.81
N ALA A 36 5.45 10.31 -3.84
CA ALA A 36 4.80 10.83 -2.64
C ALA A 36 3.94 9.77 -1.93
N LEU A 37 3.21 8.95 -2.69
CA LEU A 37 2.38 7.88 -2.14
C LEU A 37 3.20 6.81 -1.44
N ARG A 38 4.35 6.39 -2.01
CA ARG A 38 5.28 5.46 -1.34
C ARG A 38 5.80 6.02 -0.02
N TYR A 39 6.16 7.31 0.00
CA TYR A 39 6.61 7.96 1.22
C TYR A 39 5.49 8.08 2.27
N ALA A 40 4.27 8.41 1.85
CA ALA A 40 3.10 8.46 2.73
C ALA A 40 2.78 7.09 3.34
N ALA A 41 2.80 6.03 2.52
CA ALA A 41 2.61 4.65 2.97
C ALA A 41 3.68 4.24 4.00
N ALA A 42 4.95 4.55 3.74
CA ALA A 42 6.02 4.28 4.70
C ALA A 42 5.76 4.97 6.05
N ARG A 43 5.43 6.27 6.05
CA ARG A 43 5.15 7.01 7.29
C ARG A 43 3.97 6.44 8.07
N TYR A 44 2.87 6.12 7.39
CA TYR A 44 1.68 5.61 8.05
C TYR A 44 1.92 4.20 8.61
N ASN A 45 2.54 3.32 7.84
CA ASN A 45 2.81 1.95 8.27
C ASN A 45 3.88 1.88 9.37
N THR A 46 4.89 2.75 9.35
CA THR A 46 5.83 2.85 10.49
C THR A 46 5.12 3.36 11.76
N PHE A 47 4.20 4.32 11.63
CA PHE A 47 3.39 4.76 12.77
C PHE A 47 2.54 3.60 13.30
N GLU A 48 1.83 2.87 12.44
CA GLU A 48 1.02 1.71 12.85
C GLU A 48 1.87 0.66 13.57
N ALA A 49 3.00 0.26 12.98
CA ALA A 49 3.93 -0.69 13.58
C ALA A 49 4.44 -0.21 14.95
N SER A 50 4.69 1.10 15.11
CA SER A 50 5.14 1.67 16.39
C SER A 50 4.13 1.51 17.52
N LEU A 51 2.83 1.39 17.20
CA LEU A 51 1.78 1.15 18.21
C LEU A 51 1.83 -0.27 18.79
N SER A 52 2.49 -1.20 18.09
CA SER A 52 2.58 -2.62 18.48
C SER A 52 3.73 -2.95 19.43
N THR A 53 4.61 -2.00 19.74
CA THR A 53 5.78 -2.20 20.62
C THR A 53 5.95 -1.07 21.63
N LYS A 54 6.62 -1.38 22.74
CA LYS A 54 7.12 -0.40 23.72
C LYS A 54 8.61 -0.11 23.56
N GLU A 55 9.32 -0.91 22.76
CA GLU A 55 10.78 -0.90 22.61
C GLU A 55 11.15 -0.65 21.13
N LEU A 56 10.57 0.40 20.52
CA LEU A 56 10.70 0.65 19.07
C LEU A 56 12.15 0.66 18.58
N ALA A 57 13.07 1.23 19.36
CA ALA A 57 14.49 1.25 19.00
C ALA A 57 15.11 -0.16 18.93
N LYS A 58 14.65 -1.10 19.75
CA LYS A 58 15.11 -2.50 19.72
C LYS A 58 14.45 -3.28 18.57
N ASP A 59 13.20 -2.95 18.25
CA ASP A 59 12.40 -3.65 17.26
C ASP A 59 12.49 -3.04 15.85
N GLU A 60 13.19 -1.91 15.67
CA GLU A 60 13.26 -1.14 14.42
C GLU A 60 13.57 -2.01 13.20
N ALA A 61 14.65 -2.81 13.27
CA ALA A 61 15.07 -3.67 12.18
C ALA A 61 14.00 -4.71 11.84
N LYS A 62 13.47 -5.39 12.86
CA LYS A 62 12.43 -6.42 12.70
C LYS A 62 11.15 -5.83 12.06
N MET A 63 10.71 -4.66 12.51
CA MET A 63 9.52 -4.00 11.97
C MET A 63 9.74 -3.51 10.55
N THR A 64 10.94 -2.98 10.26
CA THR A 64 11.31 -2.54 8.91
C THR A 64 11.30 -3.72 7.94
N ASP A 65 11.88 -4.85 8.33
CA ASP A 65 11.90 -6.06 7.51
C ASP A 65 10.49 -6.58 7.23
N MET A 66 9.65 -6.67 8.27
CA MET A 66 8.24 -7.08 8.14
C MET A 66 7.48 -6.19 7.14
N LEU A 67 7.56 -4.86 7.29
CA LEU A 67 6.89 -3.92 6.39
C LEU A 67 7.42 -4.02 4.94
N CYS A 68 8.73 -4.20 4.78
CA CYS A 68 9.34 -4.38 3.46
C CYS A 68 8.89 -5.68 2.79
N ASP A 69 8.78 -6.77 3.56
CA ASP A 69 8.38 -8.08 3.07
C ASP A 69 6.91 -8.07 2.60
N ASP A 70 6.01 -7.51 3.42
CA ASP A 70 4.59 -7.35 3.07
C ASP A 70 4.42 -6.50 1.80
N PHE A 71 5.11 -5.36 1.73
CA PHE A 71 5.03 -4.48 0.57
C PHE A 71 5.62 -5.12 -0.69
N ARG A 72 6.70 -5.91 -0.54
CA ARG A 72 7.30 -6.65 -1.65
C ARG A 72 6.33 -7.67 -2.23
N GLU A 73 5.61 -8.39 -1.39
CA GLU A 73 4.63 -9.38 -1.85
C GLU A 73 3.46 -8.73 -2.58
N MET A 74 2.93 -7.62 -2.03
CA MET A 74 1.90 -6.83 -2.71
C MET A 74 2.37 -6.32 -4.08
N ILE A 75 3.61 -5.83 -4.20
CA ILE A 75 4.18 -5.42 -5.50
C ILE A 75 4.24 -6.59 -6.47
N LYS A 76 4.72 -7.76 -6.05
CA LYS A 76 4.84 -8.94 -6.93
C LYS A 76 3.49 -9.34 -7.53
N VAL A 77 2.44 -9.41 -6.70
CA VAL A 77 1.10 -9.76 -7.15
C VAL A 77 0.61 -8.77 -8.21
N ASN A 78 0.76 -7.46 -7.96
CA ASN A 78 0.36 -6.43 -8.93
C ASN A 78 1.21 -6.45 -10.21
N MET A 79 2.53 -6.67 -10.09
CA MET A 79 3.42 -6.78 -11.25
C MET A 79 3.04 -7.98 -12.14
N GLN A 80 2.71 -9.13 -11.54
CA GLN A 80 2.25 -10.29 -12.29
C GLN A 80 0.96 -10.01 -13.05
N ASP A 81 0.00 -9.32 -12.44
CA ASP A 81 -1.24 -8.89 -13.12
C ASP A 81 -0.93 -7.97 -14.32
N TYR A 82 -0.07 -6.96 -14.15
CA TYR A 82 0.32 -6.08 -15.26
C TYR A 82 1.07 -6.83 -16.37
N ILE A 83 1.99 -7.74 -16.04
CA ILE A 83 2.69 -8.59 -17.03
C ILE A 83 1.68 -9.39 -17.85
N GLN A 84 0.71 -10.04 -17.20
CA GLN A 84 -0.31 -10.82 -17.88
C GLN A 84 -1.22 -9.96 -18.77
N ARG A 85 -1.60 -8.76 -18.31
CA ARG A 85 -2.42 -7.82 -19.10
C ARG A 85 -1.70 -7.30 -20.34
N LEU A 86 -0.40 -7.06 -20.24
CA LEU A 86 0.41 -6.61 -21.37
C LEU A 86 0.64 -7.74 -22.37
N ALA A 87 0.95 -8.96 -21.91
CA ALA A 87 1.13 -10.12 -22.79
C ALA A 87 -0.13 -10.52 -23.57
N LYS A 88 -1.33 -10.20 -23.07
CA LYS A 88 -2.62 -10.43 -23.77
C LYS A 88 -2.94 -9.38 -24.85
N LYS A 89 -2.20 -8.28 -24.91
CA LYS A 89 -2.40 -7.23 -25.92
C LYS A 89 -1.61 -7.47 -27.20
N ASP A 90 -0.67 -8.42 -27.19
CA ASP A 90 0.11 -8.89 -28.33
C ASP A 90 -0.55 -10.10 -29.01
#